data_AF-A0AA43A7G1-F1
#
_entry.id   AF-A0AA43A7G1-F1
#
_cell.length_a   1.000
_cell.length_b   1.000
_cell.length_c   1.000
_cell.angle_alpha   90.00
_cell.angle_beta   90.00
_cell.angle_gamma   90.00
#
_symmetry.space_group_name_H-M   'P 1'
#
loop_
_entity.id
_entity.type
_entity.pdbx_description
1 polymer ?
#
loop_
_entity_poly.entity_id
_entity_poly.type
_entity_poly.pdbx_seq_one_letter_code
_entity_poly.pdbx_strand_id
1 'polypeptide(L)'
;MTALAELSPLEQSYDQARQKFEHIIEYLDSKESSAMTHSELERALEKKGRELMRMLLQEHLDNRGPGQCDQPICGEDGQERSRMRLQKRKLETVFGTVSVERAGYGQEGTESLHPLDAELNLPDERYSLEMRCRVAEEAAKNSFDETLESIGKNTGGHVPKRQIEELVMRAAQDFDSFYQTRQALPGEGQGTGSVLVISVDGKGVTMRTQDLREQTRKAAEARTHKMGTRLSKGEKKNAKRMATVAAVYTIAPFVRTPEELVGDSSSPHPGPPRPRPEQKRVWASLEKEPEQVIEEALAEARHRDPTDKKIWVALVDGNKSQIRILKRLAKKNGLDLSIIVDLIHVIEYLWDAARVFHPAPGPELENWVRHRLLETLRGKAGLTAGGMRRSATLRG
;
A
#
# COMPACT_ATOMS: atom_id res chain seq x y z
N MET A 1 1.78 23.71 66.51
CA MET A 1 0.85 23.15 65.52
C MET A 1 1.64 22.94 64.24
N THR A 2 1.97 21.69 63.96
CA THR A 2 2.64 21.22 62.75
C THR A 2 1.56 20.91 61.72
N ALA A 3 1.25 21.89 60.88
CA ALA A 3 0.59 21.61 59.60
C ALA A 3 1.72 21.45 58.58
N LEU A 4 1.99 20.20 58.19
CA LEU A 4 2.79 19.93 56.99
C LEU A 4 2.07 20.61 55.84
N ALA A 5 2.79 21.44 55.08
CA ALA A 5 2.27 22.01 53.85
C ALA A 5 1.82 20.86 52.94
N GLU A 6 0.55 20.84 52.54
CA GLU A 6 0.10 20.03 51.41
C GLU A 6 0.86 20.54 50.20
N LEU A 7 1.90 19.79 49.80
CA LEU A 7 2.61 19.99 48.55
C LEU A 7 1.57 19.97 47.43
N SER A 8 1.64 20.97 46.55
CA SER A 8 0.64 21.12 45.48
C SER A 8 0.60 19.88 44.59
N PRO A 9 -0.50 19.58 43.88
CA PRO A 9 -0.61 18.44 42.97
C PRO A 9 0.47 18.39 41.87
N LEU A 10 1.16 19.51 41.61
CA LEU A 10 2.22 19.62 40.61
C LEU A 10 3.57 19.05 41.05
N GLU A 11 3.86 18.95 42.36
CA GLU A 11 5.16 18.48 42.86
C GLU A 11 5.32 16.94 42.87
N GLN A 12 4.21 16.19 42.81
CA GLN A 12 4.17 14.72 42.74
C GLN A 12 4.00 14.17 41.30
N SER A 13 4.07 15.05 40.31
CA SER A 13 3.93 14.66 38.92
C SER A 13 5.12 13.79 38.48
N TYR A 14 4.82 12.61 37.96
CA TYR A 14 5.78 11.63 37.43
C TYR A 14 6.63 10.89 38.47
N ASP A 15 6.19 10.80 39.73
CA ASP A 15 6.96 10.12 40.79
C ASP A 15 7.23 8.65 40.46
N GLN A 16 6.28 7.93 39.86
CA GLN A 16 6.48 6.52 39.52
C GLN A 16 7.48 6.38 38.37
N ALA A 17 7.37 7.21 37.33
CA ALA A 17 8.33 7.21 36.24
C ALA A 17 9.73 7.65 36.69
N ARG A 18 9.86 8.62 37.61
CA ARG A 18 11.15 9.02 38.19
C ARG A 18 11.79 7.88 38.96
N GLN A 19 11.04 7.23 39.85
CA GLN A 19 11.53 6.05 40.58
C GLN A 19 11.93 4.93 39.61
N LYS A 20 11.15 4.72 38.53
CA LYS A 20 11.48 3.74 37.50
C LYS A 20 12.77 4.07 36.78
N PHE A 21 13.01 5.35 36.46
CA PHE A 21 14.23 5.82 35.83
C PHE A 21 15.45 5.63 36.74
N GLU A 22 15.34 6.00 38.02
CA GLU A 22 16.41 5.75 39.00
C GLU A 22 16.73 4.25 39.14
N HIS A 23 15.71 3.38 39.21
CA HIS A 23 15.92 1.93 39.19
C HIS A 23 16.60 1.41 37.90
N ILE A 24 16.48 2.11 36.77
CA ILE A 24 17.21 1.76 35.55
C ILE A 24 18.69 2.13 35.72
N ILE A 25 19.00 3.29 36.30
CA ILE A 25 20.38 3.71 36.58
C ILE A 25 21.03 2.75 37.58
N GLU A 26 20.36 2.46 38.70
CA GLU A 26 20.86 1.50 39.70
C GLU A 26 21.10 0.11 39.09
N TYR A 27 20.23 -0.33 38.18
CA TYR A 27 20.45 -1.56 37.44
C TYR A 27 21.69 -1.50 36.55
N LEU A 28 21.94 -0.38 35.88
CA LEU A 28 23.14 -0.19 35.03
C LEU A 28 24.43 -0.17 35.86
N ASP A 29 24.39 0.39 37.07
CA ASP A 29 25.52 0.41 38.01
C ASP A 29 25.74 -0.94 38.74
N SER A 30 24.85 -1.90 38.53
CA SER A 30 24.94 -3.20 39.20
C SER A 30 26.11 -4.07 38.68
N LYS A 31 26.55 -5.02 39.50
CA LYS A 31 27.50 -6.05 39.07
C LYS A 31 26.92 -6.98 38.01
N GLU A 32 25.60 -7.17 38.00
CA GLU A 32 24.89 -8.02 37.05
C GLU A 32 24.97 -7.43 35.64
N SER A 33 24.60 -6.16 35.46
CA SER A 33 24.70 -5.44 34.18
C SER A 33 26.14 -5.34 33.69
N SER A 34 27.09 -5.11 34.60
CA SER A 34 28.53 -5.01 34.28
C SER A 34 29.11 -6.31 33.71
N ALA A 35 28.50 -7.46 34.01
CA ALA A 35 28.89 -8.77 33.50
C ALA A 35 28.16 -9.15 32.20
N MET A 36 27.16 -8.37 31.76
CA MET A 36 26.43 -8.63 30.52
C MET A 36 27.26 -8.27 29.29
N THR A 37 27.04 -9.00 28.21
CA THR A 37 27.50 -8.58 26.88
C THR A 37 26.72 -7.36 26.40
N HIS A 38 27.29 -6.62 25.44
CA HIS A 38 26.63 -5.46 24.84
C HIS A 38 25.19 -5.77 24.39
N SER A 39 24.97 -6.85 23.64
CA SER A 39 23.65 -7.21 23.12
C SER A 39 22.65 -7.61 24.22
N GLU A 40 23.12 -8.17 25.33
CA GLU A 40 22.24 -8.45 26.48
C GLU A 40 21.80 -7.15 27.15
N LEU A 41 22.74 -6.21 27.33
CA LEU A 41 22.45 -4.89 27.89
C LEU A 41 21.46 -4.11 27.03
N GLU A 42 21.62 -4.12 25.70
CA GLU A 42 20.67 -3.51 24.76
C GLU A 42 19.25 -4.06 24.94
N ARG A 43 19.07 -5.39 24.99
CA ARG A 43 17.76 -6.02 25.18
C ARG A 43 17.14 -5.69 26.54
N ALA A 44 17.96 -5.63 27.59
CA ALA A 44 17.49 -5.29 28.92
C ALA A 44 17.03 -3.82 29.00
N LEU A 45 17.84 -2.91 28.43
CA LEU A 45 17.53 -1.48 28.37
C LEU A 45 16.30 -1.19 27.52
N GLU A 46 16.16 -1.83 26.37
CA GLU A 46 14.98 -1.70 25.52
C GLU A 46 13.70 -2.05 26.30
N LYS A 47 13.67 -3.20 26.99
CA LYS A 47 12.52 -3.62 27.79
C LYS A 47 12.21 -2.64 28.92
N LYS A 48 13.24 -2.19 29.66
CA LYS A 48 13.07 -1.26 30.78
C LYS A 48 12.65 0.14 30.31
N GLY A 49 13.23 0.62 29.22
CA GLY A 49 12.91 1.89 28.59
C GLY A 49 11.47 1.94 28.07
N ARG A 50 10.98 0.87 27.42
CA ARG A 50 9.57 0.78 27.02
C ARG A 50 8.61 0.92 28.20
N GLU A 51 8.92 0.24 29.31
CA GLU A 51 8.10 0.35 30.53
C GLU A 51 8.14 1.75 31.14
N LEU A 52 9.30 2.41 31.15
CA LEU A 52 9.41 3.81 31.58
C LEU A 52 8.54 4.73 30.70
N MET A 53 8.61 4.60 29.38
CA MET A 53 7.79 5.38 28.45
C MET A 53 6.29 5.12 28.64
N ARG A 54 5.89 3.88 28.93
CA ARG A 54 4.51 3.52 29.26
C ARG A 54 4.04 4.20 30.55
N MET A 55 4.88 4.23 31.59
CA MET A 55 4.58 4.92 32.86
C MET A 55 4.46 6.43 32.67
N LEU A 56 5.39 7.06 31.94
CA LEU A 56 5.33 8.48 31.60
C LEU A 56 4.02 8.84 30.89
N LEU A 57 3.59 8.01 29.93
CA LEU A 57 2.31 8.22 29.24
C LEU A 57 1.12 8.04 30.19
N GLN A 58 1.13 7.03 31.07
CA GLN A 58 0.09 6.81 32.06
C GLN A 58 -0.05 8.02 33.01
N GLU A 59 1.06 8.46 33.62
CA GLU A 59 1.05 9.59 34.55
C GLU A 59 0.68 10.90 33.84
N HIS A 60 1.07 11.09 32.57
CA HIS A 60 0.60 12.25 31.80
C HIS A 60 -0.92 12.25 31.61
N LEU A 61 -1.52 11.09 31.30
CA LEU A 61 -2.97 10.96 31.16
C LEU A 61 -3.68 11.18 32.50
N ASP A 62 -3.13 10.65 33.60
CA ASP A 62 -3.66 10.84 34.94
C ASP A 62 -3.62 12.32 35.36
N ASN A 63 -2.54 13.03 35.02
CA ASN A 63 -2.38 14.47 35.28
C ASN A 63 -3.33 15.35 34.49
N ARG A 64 -3.72 14.95 33.27
CA ARG A 64 -4.80 15.66 32.53
C ARG A 64 -6.15 15.51 33.22
N GLY A 65 -6.29 14.52 34.10
CA GLY A 65 -7.53 14.21 34.77
C GLY A 65 -8.60 13.68 33.81
N PRO A 66 -9.81 13.46 34.33
CA PRO A 66 -10.88 12.79 33.57
C PRO A 66 -11.56 13.66 32.50
N GLY A 67 -11.13 14.90 32.28
CA GLY A 67 -11.80 15.85 31.37
C GLY A 67 -13.22 16.22 31.85
N GLN A 68 -13.36 16.51 33.15
CA GLN A 68 -14.61 17.02 33.70
C GLN A 68 -14.86 18.46 33.24
N CYS A 69 -16.08 18.72 32.79
CA CYS A 69 -16.64 20.04 32.52
C CYS A 69 -17.63 20.42 33.63
N ASP A 70 -17.61 21.68 34.05
CA ASP A 70 -18.55 22.21 35.06
C ASP A 70 -19.98 22.36 34.54
N GLN A 71 -20.13 22.50 33.22
CA GLN A 71 -21.42 22.67 32.55
C GLN A 71 -21.92 21.36 31.95
N PRO A 72 -23.25 21.17 31.86
CA PRO A 72 -23.84 20.09 31.07
C PRO A 72 -23.38 20.13 29.62
N ILE A 73 -23.27 18.96 29.00
CA ILE A 73 -22.71 18.83 27.65
C ILE A 73 -23.84 18.59 26.66
N CYS A 74 -23.91 19.42 25.63
CA CYS A 74 -24.84 19.26 24.53
C CYS A 74 -24.16 18.47 23.40
N GLY A 75 -24.79 17.40 22.94
CA GLY A 75 -24.32 16.64 21.78
C GLY A 75 -24.77 17.27 20.45
N GLU A 76 -24.30 16.72 19.33
CA GLU A 76 -24.78 17.11 17.99
C GLU A 76 -26.28 16.83 17.79
N ASP A 77 -26.85 15.96 18.62
CA ASP A 77 -28.28 15.67 18.70
C ASP A 77 -29.11 16.77 19.39
N GLY A 78 -28.45 17.83 19.87
CA GLY A 78 -29.09 18.92 20.61
C GLY A 78 -29.55 18.53 22.02
N GLN A 79 -29.22 17.32 22.50
CA GLN A 79 -29.62 16.84 23.81
C GLN A 79 -28.58 17.19 24.87
N GLU A 80 -29.05 17.75 25.98
CA GLU A 80 -28.23 18.14 27.12
C GLU A 80 -28.01 16.98 28.08
N ARG A 81 -26.73 16.63 28.33
CA ARG A 81 -26.31 15.55 29.21
C ARG A 81 -25.70 16.13 30.49
N SER A 82 -26.46 16.04 31.57
CA SER A 82 -26.09 16.60 32.89
C SER A 82 -25.59 15.56 33.90
N ARG A 83 -25.86 14.26 33.70
CA ARG A 83 -25.42 13.22 34.63
C ARG A 83 -24.00 12.78 34.29
N MET A 84 -23.04 13.18 35.12
CA MET A 84 -21.63 12.81 35.00
C MET A 84 -21.31 11.54 35.80
N ARG A 85 -20.55 10.63 35.20
CA ARG A 85 -19.96 9.45 35.86
C ARG A 85 -18.53 9.24 35.40
N LEU A 86 -17.63 8.93 36.32
CA LEU A 86 -16.29 8.50 35.96
C LEU A 86 -16.32 7.10 35.36
N GLN A 87 -15.62 6.93 34.25
CA GLN A 87 -15.46 5.68 33.53
C GLN A 87 -13.98 5.45 33.26
N LYS A 88 -13.57 4.18 33.20
CA LYS A 88 -12.20 3.82 32.89
C LYS A 88 -12.16 2.89 31.68
N ARG A 89 -11.24 3.15 30.75
CA ARG A 89 -10.97 2.28 29.60
C ARG A 89 -9.49 1.99 29.47
N LYS A 90 -9.17 0.89 28.78
CA LYS A 90 -7.79 0.54 28.44
C LYS A 90 -7.49 0.95 27.01
N LEU A 91 -6.33 1.54 26.79
CA LEU A 91 -5.80 1.89 25.48
C LEU A 91 -4.47 1.13 25.26
N GLU A 92 -4.39 0.39 24.17
CA GLU A 92 -3.18 -0.29 23.72
C GLU A 92 -2.37 0.69 22.87
N THR A 93 -1.20 1.07 23.39
CA THR A 93 -0.30 2.06 22.77
C THR A 93 0.98 1.40 22.29
N VAL A 94 1.80 2.16 21.57
CA VAL A 94 3.13 1.69 21.14
C VAL A 94 4.10 1.42 22.29
N PHE A 95 3.81 1.94 23.48
CA PHE A 95 4.60 1.65 24.70
C PHE A 95 3.98 0.53 25.55
N GLY A 96 2.76 0.10 25.23
CA GLY A 96 1.99 -0.90 25.98
C GLY A 96 0.62 -0.39 26.42
N THR A 97 -0.08 -1.19 27.20
CA THR A 97 -1.43 -0.85 27.68
C THR A 97 -1.36 0.25 28.76
N VAL A 98 -2.12 1.32 28.56
CA VAL A 98 -2.41 2.36 29.57
C VAL A 98 -3.90 2.35 29.90
N SER A 99 -4.27 2.96 31.03
CA SER A 99 -5.66 3.19 31.40
C SER A 99 -5.98 4.68 31.30
N VAL A 100 -7.12 4.99 30.69
CA VAL A 100 -7.67 6.34 30.60
C VAL A 100 -8.90 6.40 31.50
N GLU A 101 -8.85 7.23 32.53
CA GLU A 101 -10.04 7.64 33.27
C GLU A 101 -10.68 8.84 32.57
N ARG A 102 -11.99 8.82 32.39
CA ARG A 102 -12.74 9.82 31.62
C ARG A 102 -14.11 10.06 32.24
N ALA A 103 -14.54 11.32 32.24
CA ALA A 103 -15.88 11.72 32.61
C ALA A 103 -16.85 11.40 31.47
N GLY A 104 -17.84 10.55 31.75
CA GLY A 104 -18.94 10.25 30.85
C GLY A 104 -20.18 11.05 31.24
N TYR A 105 -20.65 11.92 30.35
CA TYR A 105 -21.87 12.70 30.49
C TYR A 105 -23.00 11.98 29.76
N GLY A 106 -24.04 11.57 30.46
CA GLY A 106 -25.15 10.82 29.85
C GLY A 106 -26.53 11.29 30.30
N GLN A 107 -27.54 10.83 29.57
CA GLN A 107 -28.96 10.93 29.92
C GLN A 107 -29.65 9.60 29.57
N GLU A 108 -30.77 9.30 30.23
CA GLU A 108 -31.55 8.09 29.95
C GLU A 108 -31.97 8.03 28.48
N GLY A 109 -31.70 6.91 27.81
CA GLY A 109 -31.99 6.71 26.39
C GLY A 109 -30.94 7.27 25.42
N THR A 110 -29.85 7.88 25.88
CA THR A 110 -28.80 8.46 25.02
C THR A 110 -27.40 7.89 25.32
N GLU A 111 -26.55 7.84 24.30
CA GLU A 111 -25.13 7.52 24.48
C GLU A 111 -24.41 8.61 25.27
N SER A 112 -23.42 8.19 26.07
CA SER A 112 -22.64 9.12 26.89
C SER A 112 -21.55 9.81 26.05
N LEU A 113 -21.33 11.10 26.30
CA LEU A 113 -20.23 11.87 25.71
C LEU A 113 -19.03 11.92 26.64
N HIS A 114 -17.84 11.91 26.05
CA HIS A 114 -16.55 11.90 26.77
C HIS A 114 -15.67 13.04 26.25
N PRO A 115 -15.63 14.20 26.91
CA PRO A 115 -14.90 15.39 26.43
C PRO A 115 -13.40 15.11 26.24
N LEU A 116 -12.81 14.36 27.15
CA LEU A 116 -11.40 13.98 27.08
C LEU A 116 -11.08 13.16 25.82
N ASP A 117 -11.99 12.29 25.39
CA ASP A 117 -11.80 11.49 24.18
C ASP A 117 -11.79 12.40 22.93
N ALA A 118 -12.64 13.42 22.89
CA ALA A 118 -12.63 14.40 21.80
C ALA A 118 -11.37 15.28 21.81
N GLU A 119 -10.95 15.79 22.98
CA GLU A 119 -9.74 16.62 23.12
C GLU A 119 -8.49 15.87 22.68
N LEU A 120 -8.36 14.61 23.10
CA LEU A 120 -7.21 13.76 22.79
C LEU A 120 -7.36 13.02 21.46
N ASN A 121 -8.49 13.17 20.77
CA ASN A 121 -8.85 12.40 19.58
C ASN A 121 -8.65 10.89 19.80
N LEU A 122 -9.13 10.38 20.95
CA LEU A 122 -9.04 8.97 21.28
C LEU A 122 -9.96 8.17 20.37
N PRO A 123 -9.50 7.02 19.87
CA PRO A 123 -10.36 6.18 19.07
C PRO A 123 -11.37 5.42 19.94
N ASP A 124 -12.49 4.99 19.35
CA ASP A 124 -13.51 4.22 20.06
C ASP A 124 -13.00 2.85 20.55
N GLU A 125 -12.12 2.22 19.78
CA GLU A 125 -11.61 0.89 20.09
C GLU A 125 -10.34 0.91 20.97
N ARG A 126 -9.92 -0.28 21.42
CA ARG A 126 -8.78 -0.46 22.33
C ARG A 126 -7.45 0.09 21.78
N TYR A 127 -7.22 0.10 20.47
CA TYR A 127 -5.90 0.44 19.92
C TYR A 127 -5.79 1.93 19.61
N SER A 128 -4.76 2.59 20.16
CA SER A 128 -4.42 3.99 19.87
C SER A 128 -4.17 4.23 18.37
N LEU A 129 -4.38 5.46 17.90
CA LEU A 129 -4.20 5.81 16.47
C LEU A 129 -2.77 5.54 15.97
N GLU A 130 -1.76 5.83 16.79
CA GLU A 130 -0.36 5.53 16.45
C GLU A 130 -0.10 4.02 16.33
N MET A 131 -0.72 3.19 17.20
CA MET A 131 -0.65 1.74 17.04
C MET A 131 -1.31 1.27 15.73
N ARG A 132 -2.46 1.86 15.36
CA ARG A 132 -3.12 1.55 14.08
C ARG A 132 -2.25 1.90 12.88
N CYS A 133 -1.61 3.07 12.93
CA CYS A 133 -0.69 3.53 11.89
C CYS A 133 0.42 2.50 11.65
N ARG A 134 1.12 2.07 12.72
CA ARG A 134 2.19 1.06 12.61
C ARG A 134 1.70 -0.29 12.09
N VAL A 135 0.53 -0.73 12.56
CA VAL A 135 -0.08 -1.98 12.07
C VAL A 135 -0.37 -1.88 10.57
N ALA A 136 -0.93 -0.76 10.10
CA ALA A 136 -1.22 -0.55 8.69
C ALA A 136 0.05 -0.49 7.83
N GLU A 137 1.10 0.21 8.28
CA GLU A 137 2.37 0.32 7.57
C GLU A 137 3.09 -1.03 7.44
N GLU A 138 3.07 -1.85 8.49
CA GLU A 138 3.71 -3.16 8.50
C GLU A 138 2.90 -4.18 7.68
N ALA A 139 1.57 -4.18 7.81
CA ALA A 139 0.69 -5.06 7.03
C ALA A 139 0.69 -4.74 5.53
N ALA A 140 1.02 -3.51 5.14
CA ALA A 140 1.16 -3.14 3.73
C ALA A 140 2.40 -3.76 3.07
N LYS A 141 3.41 -4.15 3.87
CA LYS A 141 4.70 -4.68 3.39
C LYS A 141 4.82 -6.19 3.58
N ASN A 142 4.15 -6.72 4.60
CA ASN A 142 4.38 -8.08 5.11
C ASN A 142 3.08 -8.88 5.21
N SER A 143 3.20 -10.18 5.46
CA SER A 143 2.05 -11.00 5.87
C SER A 143 1.53 -10.58 7.26
N PHE A 144 0.29 -10.97 7.62
CA PHE A 144 -0.24 -10.67 8.95
C PHE A 144 0.50 -11.38 10.08
N ASP A 145 1.11 -12.54 9.82
CA ASP A 145 1.94 -13.24 10.80
C ASP A 145 3.25 -12.49 11.05
N GLU A 146 3.94 -12.06 9.99
CA GLU A 146 5.13 -11.21 10.09
C GLU A 146 4.80 -9.83 10.70
N THR A 147 3.61 -9.29 10.43
CA THR A 147 3.13 -8.05 11.06
C THR A 147 2.96 -8.23 12.56
N LEU A 148 2.37 -9.34 13.00
CA LEU A 148 2.24 -9.67 14.42
C LEU A 148 3.61 -9.76 15.09
N GLU A 149 4.55 -10.46 14.46
CA GLU A 149 5.93 -10.57 14.95
C GLU A 149 6.64 -9.21 15.00
N SER A 150 6.53 -8.40 13.93
CA SER A 150 7.12 -7.07 13.84
C SER A 150 6.59 -6.13 14.91
N ILE A 151 5.27 -6.08 15.11
CA ILE A 151 4.63 -5.25 16.14
C ILE A 151 5.05 -5.70 17.54
N GLY A 152 5.05 -7.01 17.80
CA GLY A 152 5.49 -7.55 19.09
C GLY A 152 6.98 -7.29 19.38
N LYS A 153 7.82 -7.30 18.34
CA LYS A 153 9.25 -7.01 18.46
C LYS A 153 9.53 -5.54 18.67
N ASN A 154 8.88 -4.66 17.92
CA ASN A 154 9.24 -3.24 17.79
C ASN A 154 8.39 -2.29 18.65
N THR A 155 7.37 -2.80 19.34
CA THR A 155 6.50 -2.01 20.23
C THR A 155 6.33 -2.68 21.58
N GLY A 156 5.83 -1.95 22.57
CA GLY A 156 5.37 -2.49 23.85
C GLY A 156 3.91 -2.99 23.83
N GLY A 157 3.19 -2.78 22.71
CA GLY A 157 1.79 -3.15 22.58
C GLY A 157 1.59 -4.56 22.01
N HIS A 158 0.42 -5.13 22.28
CA HIS A 158 0.04 -6.45 21.76
C HIS A 158 -1.21 -6.37 20.89
N VAL A 159 -1.07 -6.75 19.62
CA VAL A 159 -2.17 -6.79 18.64
C VAL A 159 -2.25 -8.23 18.08
N PRO A 160 -3.24 -9.03 18.49
CA PRO A 160 -3.42 -10.36 17.93
C PRO A 160 -3.84 -10.29 16.45
N LYS A 161 -3.61 -11.37 15.72
CA LYS A 161 -3.77 -11.43 14.25
C LYS A 161 -5.15 -10.98 13.77
N ARG A 162 -6.22 -11.39 14.44
CA ARG A 162 -7.58 -10.98 14.08
C ARG A 162 -7.76 -9.47 14.17
N GLN A 163 -7.22 -8.85 15.22
CA GLN A 163 -7.30 -7.41 15.41
C GLN A 163 -6.40 -6.68 14.39
N ILE A 164 -5.27 -7.25 13.97
CA ILE A 164 -4.48 -6.73 12.85
C ILE A 164 -5.35 -6.65 11.58
N GLU A 165 -6.04 -7.74 11.22
CA GLU A 165 -6.96 -7.76 10.07
C GLU A 165 -8.03 -6.66 10.18
N GLU A 166 -8.66 -6.56 11.35
CA GLU A 166 -9.70 -5.56 11.62
C GLU A 166 -9.17 -4.11 11.62
N LEU A 167 -7.93 -3.88 12.03
CA LEU A 167 -7.28 -2.56 11.96
C LEU A 167 -6.91 -2.19 10.53
N VAL A 168 -6.43 -3.14 9.74
CA VAL A 168 -6.10 -2.92 8.32
C VAL A 168 -7.36 -2.60 7.52
N MET A 169 -8.47 -3.30 7.78
CA MET A 169 -9.76 -2.98 7.16
C MET A 169 -10.23 -1.56 7.49
N ARG A 170 -10.05 -1.11 8.74
CA ARG A 170 -10.37 0.27 9.15
C ARG A 170 -9.47 1.30 8.47
N ALA A 171 -8.17 1.00 8.36
CA ALA A 171 -7.21 1.90 7.71
C ALA A 171 -7.44 2.04 6.19
N ALA A 172 -8.21 1.13 5.57
CA ALA A 172 -8.46 1.12 4.14
C ALA A 172 -9.85 1.66 3.74
N GLN A 173 -10.59 2.32 4.64
CA GLN A 173 -11.97 2.76 4.39
C GLN A 173 -12.11 3.91 3.39
N ASP A 174 -11.10 4.78 3.30
CA ASP A 174 -11.12 6.01 2.51
C ASP A 174 -10.28 5.91 1.24
N PHE A 175 -10.03 4.68 0.74
CA PHE A 175 -9.14 4.43 -0.40
C PHE A 175 -9.46 5.30 -1.63
N ASP A 176 -10.72 5.31 -2.08
CA ASP A 176 -11.13 6.12 -3.23
C ASP A 176 -11.00 7.63 -2.95
N SER A 177 -11.40 8.10 -1.77
CA SER A 177 -11.29 9.50 -1.34
C SER A 177 -9.83 9.97 -1.30
N PHE A 178 -8.92 9.14 -0.79
CA PHE A 178 -7.48 9.41 -0.77
C PHE A 178 -6.93 9.64 -2.18
N TYR A 179 -7.32 8.81 -3.15
CA TYR A 179 -6.89 9.00 -4.52
C TYR A 179 -7.53 10.24 -5.15
N GLN A 180 -8.78 10.59 -4.83
CA GLN A 180 -9.43 11.81 -5.32
C GLN A 180 -8.68 13.07 -4.85
N THR A 181 -8.23 13.12 -3.61
CA THR A 181 -7.40 14.23 -3.09
C THR A 181 -6.07 14.39 -3.83
N ARG A 182 -5.57 13.33 -4.48
CA ARG A 182 -4.35 13.33 -5.29
C ARG A 182 -4.60 13.51 -6.79
N GLN A 183 -5.83 13.83 -7.20
CA GLN A 183 -6.10 14.23 -8.58
C GLN A 183 -5.28 15.48 -8.91
N ALA A 184 -4.58 15.47 -10.05
CA ALA A 184 -3.78 16.63 -10.48
C ALA A 184 -4.70 17.84 -10.68
N LEU A 185 -4.25 19.05 -10.32
CA LEU A 185 -5.04 20.25 -10.57
C LEU A 185 -5.04 20.61 -12.07
N PRO A 186 -6.13 21.20 -12.60
CA PRO A 186 -6.15 21.70 -13.97
C PRO A 186 -5.04 22.71 -14.20
N GLY A 187 -4.16 22.48 -15.19
CA GLY A 187 -3.08 23.41 -15.53
C GLY A 187 -1.74 23.16 -14.86
N GLU A 188 -1.65 22.22 -13.90
CA GLU A 188 -0.34 21.76 -13.38
C GLU A 188 0.55 21.17 -14.50
N GLY A 189 -0.03 20.81 -15.65
CA GLY A 189 0.69 20.37 -16.85
C GLY A 189 1.25 21.48 -17.75
N GLN A 190 1.12 22.77 -17.40
CA GLN A 190 1.71 23.86 -18.18
C GLN A 190 3.24 23.81 -18.06
N GLY A 191 3.91 23.49 -19.17
CA GLY A 191 5.37 23.31 -19.22
C GLY A 191 5.87 21.88 -18.97
N THR A 192 4.97 20.92 -18.70
CA THR A 192 5.34 19.50 -18.60
C THR A 192 5.53 18.87 -19.97
N GLY A 193 6.20 17.71 -20.00
CA GLY A 193 6.52 16.98 -21.23
C GLY A 193 5.35 16.83 -22.21
N SER A 194 5.66 16.83 -23.51
CA SER A 194 4.66 16.82 -24.59
C SER A 194 3.93 15.48 -24.75
N VAL A 195 4.41 14.40 -24.12
CA VAL A 195 3.78 13.08 -24.16
C VAL A 195 3.01 12.84 -22.88
N LEU A 196 1.71 12.57 -23.00
CA LEU A 196 0.85 12.12 -21.91
C LEU A 196 0.71 10.60 -22.00
N VAL A 197 1.24 9.91 -21.00
CA VAL A 197 1.26 8.45 -20.97
C VAL A 197 0.22 7.92 -19.99
N ILE A 198 -0.56 6.97 -20.46
CA ILE A 198 -1.43 6.11 -19.68
C ILE A 198 -0.79 4.71 -19.69
N SER A 199 -0.46 4.15 -18.54
CA SER A 199 0.01 2.77 -18.46
C SER A 199 -0.96 1.92 -17.67
N VAL A 200 -1.24 0.71 -18.16
CA VAL A 200 -2.15 -0.23 -17.51
C VAL A 200 -1.49 -1.59 -17.45
N ASP A 201 -1.49 -2.19 -16.27
CA ASP A 201 -1.00 -3.54 -16.02
C ASP A 201 -2.02 -4.35 -15.21
N GLY A 202 -1.98 -5.68 -15.36
CA GLY A 202 -2.90 -6.60 -14.71
C GLY A 202 -2.18 -7.74 -14.00
N LYS A 203 -2.40 -7.88 -12.69
CA LYS A 203 -1.92 -9.04 -11.91
C LYS A 203 -3.06 -9.92 -11.44
N GLY A 204 -2.98 -11.21 -11.75
CA GLY A 204 -3.93 -12.20 -11.23
C GLY A 204 -3.63 -12.57 -9.77
N VAL A 205 -4.49 -12.11 -8.85
CA VAL A 205 -4.48 -12.41 -7.42
C VAL A 205 -5.32 -13.66 -7.16
N THR A 206 -4.75 -14.64 -6.47
CA THR A 206 -5.47 -15.87 -6.09
C THR A 206 -6.49 -15.57 -5.01
N MET A 207 -7.73 -15.99 -5.20
CA MET A 207 -8.83 -15.71 -4.26
C MET A 207 -9.39 -17.00 -3.66
N ARG A 208 -10.03 -16.88 -2.50
CA ARG A 208 -10.96 -17.92 -2.02
C ARG A 208 -12.19 -17.92 -2.93
N THR A 209 -12.84 -19.08 -3.06
CA THR A 209 -13.99 -19.25 -3.97
C THR A 209 -15.12 -18.27 -3.67
N GLN A 210 -15.39 -18.00 -2.39
CA GLN A 210 -16.42 -17.05 -1.95
C GLN A 210 -16.17 -15.60 -2.38
N ASP A 211 -14.90 -15.22 -2.61
CA ASP A 211 -14.49 -13.85 -2.94
C ASP A 211 -14.27 -13.64 -4.45
N LEU A 212 -14.57 -14.67 -5.25
CA LEU A 212 -14.55 -14.60 -6.72
C LEU A 212 -15.79 -13.85 -7.23
N ARG A 213 -15.65 -13.22 -8.40
CA ARG A 213 -16.80 -12.68 -9.13
C ARG A 213 -17.73 -13.80 -9.56
N GLU A 214 -19.03 -13.53 -9.62
CA GLU A 214 -20.09 -14.52 -9.82
C GLU A 214 -19.81 -15.50 -10.96
N GLN A 215 -19.43 -14.98 -12.14
CA GLN A 215 -19.15 -15.82 -13.32
C GLN A 215 -17.94 -16.75 -13.07
N THR A 216 -16.87 -16.22 -12.49
CA THR A 216 -15.66 -16.99 -12.18
C THR A 216 -15.91 -17.97 -11.04
N ARG A 217 -16.76 -17.62 -10.06
CA ARG A 217 -17.18 -18.48 -8.96
C ARG A 217 -17.95 -19.69 -9.50
N LYS A 218 -18.99 -19.47 -10.32
CA LYS A 218 -19.75 -20.54 -10.98
C LYS A 218 -18.83 -21.45 -11.81
N ALA A 219 -17.88 -20.87 -12.54
CA ALA A 219 -16.91 -21.64 -13.31
C ALA A 219 -15.92 -22.43 -12.43
N ALA A 220 -15.58 -21.93 -11.24
CA ALA A 220 -14.75 -22.64 -10.27
C ALA A 220 -15.51 -23.78 -9.58
N GLU A 221 -16.77 -23.57 -9.23
CA GLU A 221 -17.66 -24.59 -8.63
C GLU A 221 -18.00 -25.71 -9.62
N ALA A 222 -18.20 -25.37 -10.90
CA ALA A 222 -18.43 -26.34 -11.96
C ALA A 222 -17.16 -27.09 -12.40
N ARG A 223 -15.98 -26.71 -11.90
CA ARG A 223 -14.70 -27.32 -12.31
C ARG A 223 -14.54 -28.68 -11.64
N THR A 224 -14.64 -29.74 -12.43
CA THR A 224 -14.25 -31.09 -11.99
C THR A 224 -12.77 -31.32 -12.27
N HIS A 225 -12.04 -31.72 -11.23
CA HIS A 225 -10.64 -32.10 -11.37
C HIS A 225 -10.54 -33.39 -12.18
N LYS A 226 -9.74 -33.38 -13.25
CA LYS A 226 -9.60 -34.55 -14.15
C LYS A 226 -8.79 -35.69 -13.54
N MET A 227 -8.05 -35.40 -12.47
CA MET A 227 -7.18 -36.33 -11.75
C MET A 227 -7.26 -36.04 -10.25
N GLY A 228 -7.26 -37.07 -9.41
CA GLY A 228 -7.44 -36.94 -7.96
C GLY A 228 -6.18 -36.54 -7.18
N THR A 229 -4.99 -36.96 -7.63
CA THR A 229 -3.73 -36.76 -6.90
C THR A 229 -2.86 -35.61 -7.41
N ARG A 230 -3.11 -35.13 -8.64
CA ARG A 230 -2.30 -34.11 -9.32
C ARG A 230 -3.16 -33.35 -10.33
N LEU A 231 -2.81 -32.09 -10.60
CA LEU A 231 -3.39 -31.31 -11.69
C LEU A 231 -2.95 -31.84 -13.05
N SER A 232 -3.88 -31.91 -13.99
CA SER A 232 -3.57 -32.16 -15.40
C SER A 232 -2.81 -30.98 -16.01
N LYS A 233 -2.11 -31.21 -17.14
CA LYS A 233 -1.29 -30.17 -17.78
C LYS A 233 -2.17 -28.97 -18.17
N GLY A 234 -1.86 -27.79 -17.62
CA GLY A 234 -2.61 -26.54 -17.84
C GLY A 234 -3.80 -26.33 -16.89
N GLU A 235 -4.08 -27.28 -16.00
CA GLU A 235 -5.14 -27.16 -15.00
C GLU A 235 -4.68 -26.28 -13.83
N LYS A 236 -5.47 -25.26 -13.50
CA LYS A 236 -5.17 -24.32 -12.41
C LYS A 236 -5.93 -24.74 -11.16
N LYS A 237 -5.21 -24.97 -10.05
CA LYS A 237 -5.78 -25.29 -8.74
C LYS A 237 -6.75 -24.21 -8.26
N ASN A 238 -6.32 -22.96 -8.37
CA ASN A 238 -7.04 -21.83 -7.82
C ASN A 238 -7.53 -20.88 -8.92
N ALA A 239 -8.65 -20.21 -8.67
CA ALA A 239 -9.14 -19.13 -9.50
C ALA A 239 -8.56 -17.79 -9.03
N LYS A 240 -8.52 -16.82 -9.95
CA LYS A 240 -7.89 -15.52 -9.74
C LYS A 240 -8.84 -14.39 -10.07
N ARG A 241 -8.71 -13.28 -9.34
CA ARG A 241 -9.22 -11.96 -9.73
C ARG A 241 -8.09 -11.13 -10.31
N MET A 242 -8.38 -10.32 -11.31
CA MET A 242 -7.38 -9.44 -11.90
C MET A 242 -7.36 -8.12 -11.13
N ALA A 243 -6.29 -7.89 -10.38
CA ALA A 243 -5.94 -6.55 -9.94
C ALA A 243 -5.44 -5.77 -11.14
N THR A 244 -6.01 -4.59 -11.37
CA THR A 244 -5.60 -3.69 -12.45
C THR A 244 -4.92 -2.48 -11.85
N VAL A 245 -3.71 -2.20 -12.29
CA VAL A 245 -2.93 -1.01 -11.91
C VAL A 245 -2.95 -0.06 -13.08
N ALA A 246 -3.27 1.21 -12.83
CA ALA A 246 -3.16 2.28 -13.80
C ALA A 246 -2.17 3.34 -13.31
N ALA A 247 -1.49 3.96 -14.26
CA ALA A 247 -0.74 5.17 -13.99
C ALA A 247 -0.89 6.18 -15.12
N VAL A 248 -0.89 7.47 -14.75
CA VAL A 248 -0.94 8.60 -15.67
C VAL A 248 0.20 9.55 -15.33
N TYR A 249 0.97 9.94 -16.35
CA TYR A 249 2.11 10.83 -16.19
C TYR A 249 2.43 11.55 -17.50
N THR A 250 3.13 12.67 -17.40
CA THR A 250 3.72 13.34 -18.56
C THR A 250 5.21 13.03 -18.64
N ILE A 251 5.77 13.06 -19.85
CA ILE A 251 7.20 12.86 -20.05
C ILE A 251 7.66 13.57 -21.33
N ALA A 252 8.89 14.10 -21.31
CA ALA A 252 9.51 14.63 -22.51
C ALA A 252 9.88 13.49 -23.49
N PRO A 253 9.81 13.71 -24.81
CA PRO A 253 10.28 12.73 -25.78
C PRO A 253 11.76 12.39 -25.59
N PHE A 254 12.10 11.12 -25.76
CA PHE A 254 13.48 10.63 -25.74
C PHE A 254 13.73 9.77 -26.97
N VAL A 255 14.27 10.40 -28.01
CA VAL A 255 14.45 9.80 -29.34
C VAL A 255 15.65 8.87 -29.33
N ARG A 256 15.45 7.63 -29.82
CA ARG A 256 16.48 6.59 -29.92
C ARG A 256 16.32 5.81 -31.22
N THR A 257 17.43 5.29 -31.74
CA THR A 257 17.44 4.31 -32.82
C THR A 257 17.18 2.89 -32.29
N PRO A 258 16.68 1.97 -33.12
CA PRO A 258 16.57 0.56 -32.76
C PRO A 258 17.88 -0.04 -32.23
N GLU A 259 19.01 0.35 -32.82
CA GLU A 259 20.35 -0.12 -32.47
C GLU A 259 20.79 0.38 -31.10
N GLU A 260 20.50 1.63 -30.75
CA GLU A 260 20.75 2.18 -29.41
C GLU A 260 19.92 1.49 -28.32
N LEU A 261 18.75 0.96 -28.67
CA LEU A 261 17.87 0.27 -27.73
C LEU A 261 18.28 -1.19 -27.47
N VAL A 262 18.86 -1.83 -28.48
CA VAL A 262 19.32 -3.24 -28.44
C VAL A 262 20.81 -3.35 -28.06
N GLY A 263 21.56 -2.26 -28.22
CA GLY A 263 22.99 -2.18 -27.93
C GLY A 263 23.34 -2.37 -26.45
N ASP A 264 24.63 -2.55 -26.18
CA ASP A 264 25.14 -2.79 -24.84
C ASP A 264 24.88 -1.59 -23.93
N SER A 265 24.19 -1.81 -22.82
CA SER A 265 23.81 -0.79 -21.82
C SER A 265 25.00 -0.11 -21.12
N SER A 266 26.23 -0.53 -21.43
CA SER A 266 27.49 0.02 -20.93
C SER A 266 27.98 1.25 -21.69
N SER A 267 27.45 1.53 -22.87
CA SER A 267 27.83 2.71 -23.66
C SER A 267 26.96 3.92 -23.28
N PRO A 268 27.53 5.06 -22.85
CA PRO A 268 26.75 6.25 -22.54
C PRO A 268 25.99 6.70 -23.79
N HIS A 269 24.68 6.93 -23.68
CA HIS A 269 23.93 7.54 -24.76
C HIS A 269 24.45 8.96 -25.00
N PRO A 270 24.89 9.31 -26.24
CA PRO A 270 25.25 10.68 -26.54
C PRO A 270 23.98 11.55 -26.48
N GLY A 271 23.91 12.49 -25.54
CA GLY A 271 22.77 13.40 -25.41
C GLY A 271 22.37 13.74 -23.98
N PRO A 272 21.25 14.49 -23.81
CA PRO A 272 20.71 14.80 -22.50
C PRO A 272 20.29 13.51 -21.76
N PRO A 273 20.28 13.53 -20.41
CA PRO A 273 19.86 12.37 -19.63
C PRO A 273 18.41 11.99 -19.95
N ARG A 274 18.10 10.69 -19.81
CA ARG A 274 16.75 10.18 -20.00
C ARG A 274 15.76 10.97 -19.11
N PRO A 275 14.68 11.53 -19.68
CA PRO A 275 13.69 12.27 -18.91
C PRO A 275 12.99 11.35 -17.91
N ARG A 276 12.59 11.93 -16.78
CA ARG A 276 11.82 11.22 -15.75
C ARG A 276 10.32 11.49 -15.93
N PRO A 277 9.44 10.53 -15.62
CA PRO A 277 8.02 10.78 -15.52
C PRO A 277 7.70 11.93 -14.57
N GLU A 278 6.88 12.86 -15.02
CA GLU A 278 6.41 14.03 -14.27
C GLU A 278 4.97 13.79 -13.80
N GLN A 279 4.65 14.26 -12.59
CA GLN A 279 3.30 14.19 -12.00
C GLN A 279 2.69 12.79 -12.05
N LYS A 280 3.52 11.75 -11.89
CA LYS A 280 3.06 10.37 -11.99
C LYS A 280 2.07 10.05 -10.87
N ARG A 281 0.83 9.78 -11.26
CA ARG A 281 -0.21 9.24 -10.39
C ARG A 281 -0.36 7.75 -10.68
N VAL A 282 -0.41 6.92 -9.64
CA VAL A 282 -0.57 5.47 -9.74
C VAL A 282 -1.69 5.06 -8.80
N TRP A 283 -2.57 4.19 -9.26
CA TRP A 283 -3.60 3.57 -8.44
C TRP A 283 -3.87 2.15 -8.92
N ALA A 284 -4.45 1.34 -8.04
CA ALA A 284 -4.74 -0.04 -8.33
C ALA A 284 -6.10 -0.43 -7.76
N SER A 285 -6.79 -1.34 -8.42
CA SER A 285 -8.01 -1.92 -7.87
C SER A 285 -8.10 -3.41 -8.19
N LEU A 286 -8.43 -4.19 -7.16
CA LEU A 286 -8.86 -5.57 -7.27
C LEU A 286 -10.41 -5.67 -7.34
N GLU A 287 -11.09 -4.64 -6.83
CA GLU A 287 -12.54 -4.56 -6.75
C GLU A 287 -13.16 -4.19 -8.09
N LYS A 288 -12.72 -3.06 -8.65
CA LYS A 288 -13.21 -2.50 -9.90
C LYS A 288 -12.89 -3.42 -11.08
N GLU A 289 -13.77 -3.43 -12.07
CA GLU A 289 -13.49 -4.06 -13.36
C GLU A 289 -12.31 -3.34 -14.06
N PRO A 290 -11.48 -4.05 -14.83
CA PRO A 290 -10.38 -3.41 -15.57
C PRO A 290 -10.85 -2.23 -16.43
N GLU A 291 -12.07 -2.31 -16.97
CA GLU A 291 -12.68 -1.23 -17.74
C GLU A 291 -12.89 0.05 -16.92
N GLN A 292 -13.35 -0.05 -15.67
CA GLN A 292 -13.56 1.10 -14.80
C GLN A 292 -12.23 1.77 -14.44
N VAL A 293 -11.19 0.98 -14.14
CA VAL A 293 -9.85 1.51 -13.85
C VAL A 293 -9.26 2.24 -15.06
N ILE A 294 -9.47 1.70 -16.28
CA ILE A 294 -9.04 2.35 -17.52
C ILE A 294 -9.83 3.62 -17.80
N GLU A 295 -11.14 3.63 -17.52
CA GLU A 295 -11.99 4.83 -17.66
C GLU A 295 -11.54 5.95 -16.72
N GLU A 296 -11.24 5.64 -15.45
CA GLU A 296 -10.64 6.57 -14.50
C GLU A 296 -9.30 7.12 -15.00
N ALA A 297 -8.48 6.29 -15.63
CA ALA A 297 -7.17 6.71 -16.15
C ALA A 297 -7.30 7.66 -17.35
N LEU A 298 -8.27 7.41 -18.22
CA LEU A 298 -8.60 8.31 -19.33
C LEU A 298 -9.21 9.63 -18.82
N ALA A 299 -10.04 9.58 -17.77
CA ALA A 299 -10.59 10.78 -17.15
C ALA A 299 -9.50 11.65 -16.51
N GLU A 300 -8.55 11.04 -15.78
CA GLU A 300 -7.37 11.72 -15.24
C GLU A 300 -6.51 12.34 -16.34
N ALA A 301 -6.23 11.59 -17.42
CA ALA A 301 -5.49 12.10 -18.57
C ALA A 301 -6.21 13.29 -19.22
N ARG A 302 -7.53 13.22 -19.39
CA ARG A 302 -8.34 14.29 -19.96
C ARG A 302 -8.36 15.54 -19.09
N HIS A 303 -8.37 15.34 -17.77
CA HIS A 303 -8.29 16.44 -16.81
C HIS A 303 -6.96 17.20 -16.92
N ARG A 304 -5.86 16.50 -17.24
CA ARG A 304 -4.52 17.08 -17.41
C ARG A 304 -4.30 17.75 -18.76
N ASP A 305 -4.95 17.28 -19.82
CA ASP A 305 -4.87 17.84 -21.17
C ASP A 305 -6.27 18.09 -21.74
N PRO A 306 -7.02 19.09 -21.21
CA PRO A 306 -8.39 19.37 -21.64
C PRO A 306 -8.47 19.93 -23.06
N THR A 307 -7.34 20.42 -23.60
CA THR A 307 -7.25 21.04 -24.93
C THR A 307 -6.63 20.13 -26.00
N ASP A 308 -6.37 18.86 -25.68
CA ASP A 308 -5.78 17.88 -26.60
C ASP A 308 -4.49 18.35 -27.28
N LYS A 309 -3.59 18.99 -26.50
CA LYS A 309 -2.31 19.52 -27.00
C LYS A 309 -1.16 18.52 -26.87
N LYS A 310 -1.29 17.53 -25.99
CA LYS A 310 -0.26 16.51 -25.76
C LYS A 310 -0.45 15.32 -26.69
N ILE A 311 0.61 14.54 -26.86
CA ILE A 311 0.57 13.26 -27.59
C ILE A 311 0.11 12.20 -26.60
N TRP A 312 -1.05 11.58 -26.86
CA TRP A 312 -1.63 10.57 -25.99
C TRP A 312 -1.09 9.18 -26.32
N VAL A 313 -0.45 8.55 -25.34
CA VAL A 313 0.14 7.21 -25.49
C VAL A 313 -0.40 6.28 -24.42
N ALA A 314 -0.89 5.11 -24.82
CA ALA A 314 -1.17 4.01 -23.91
C ALA A 314 -0.06 2.96 -23.97
N LEU A 315 0.69 2.77 -22.87
CA LEU A 315 1.72 1.75 -22.73
C LEU A 315 1.17 0.52 -21.98
N VAL A 316 1.11 -0.63 -22.64
CA VAL A 316 0.49 -1.86 -22.08
C VAL A 316 1.32 -3.11 -22.34
N ASP A 317 1.08 -4.17 -21.56
CA ASP A 317 1.75 -5.48 -21.64
C ASP A 317 1.43 -6.31 -22.91
N GLY A 318 0.44 -5.88 -23.71
CA GLY A 318 -0.04 -6.62 -24.89
C GLY A 318 -1.32 -7.44 -24.65
N ASN A 319 -1.95 -7.33 -23.48
CA ASN A 319 -3.21 -8.00 -23.16
C ASN A 319 -4.33 -7.56 -24.11
N LYS A 320 -4.87 -8.51 -24.88
CA LYS A 320 -5.89 -8.25 -25.90
C LYS A 320 -7.17 -7.63 -25.35
N SER A 321 -7.58 -7.99 -24.13
CA SER A 321 -8.78 -7.45 -23.50
C SER A 321 -8.57 -5.99 -23.10
N GLN A 322 -7.43 -5.66 -22.48
CA GLN A 322 -7.06 -4.28 -22.16
C GLN A 322 -6.95 -3.40 -23.41
N ILE A 323 -6.28 -3.89 -24.46
CA ILE A 323 -6.17 -3.18 -25.74
C ILE A 323 -7.56 -2.93 -26.35
N ARG A 324 -8.47 -3.89 -26.28
CA ARG A 324 -9.85 -3.74 -26.79
C ARG A 324 -10.62 -2.67 -26.01
N ILE A 325 -10.49 -2.68 -24.69
CA ILE A 325 -11.11 -1.68 -23.80
C ILE A 325 -10.58 -0.28 -24.14
N LEU A 326 -9.25 -0.11 -24.20
CA LEU A 326 -8.60 1.16 -24.54
C LEU A 326 -9.07 1.69 -25.90
N LYS A 327 -9.08 0.85 -26.94
CA LYS A 327 -9.55 1.24 -28.28
C LYS A 327 -11.00 1.68 -28.28
N ARG A 328 -11.86 0.95 -27.57
CA ARG A 328 -13.29 1.28 -27.48
C ARG A 328 -13.51 2.59 -26.74
N LEU A 329 -12.85 2.78 -25.60
CA LEU A 329 -12.99 4.00 -24.79
C LEU A 329 -12.38 5.22 -25.49
N ALA A 330 -11.21 5.07 -26.13
CA ALA A 330 -10.63 6.13 -26.95
C ALA A 330 -11.57 6.56 -28.07
N LYS A 331 -12.16 5.59 -28.80
CA LYS A 331 -13.16 5.89 -29.85
C LYS A 331 -14.41 6.56 -29.28
N LYS A 332 -14.93 6.08 -28.14
CA LYS A 332 -16.10 6.65 -27.45
C LYS A 332 -15.87 8.11 -27.07
N ASN A 333 -14.64 8.44 -26.65
CA ASN A 333 -14.28 9.77 -26.17
C ASN A 333 -13.63 10.67 -27.25
N GLY A 334 -13.52 10.21 -28.50
CA GLY A 334 -12.92 10.97 -29.59
C GLY A 334 -11.42 11.25 -29.42
N LEU A 335 -10.70 10.40 -28.68
CA LEU A 335 -9.27 10.57 -28.37
C LEU A 335 -8.39 9.93 -29.43
N ASP A 336 -7.37 10.66 -29.90
CA ASP A 336 -6.29 10.10 -30.71
C ASP A 336 -5.25 9.40 -29.82
N LEU A 337 -5.53 8.15 -29.45
CA LEU A 337 -4.72 7.37 -28.53
C LEU A 337 -3.79 6.39 -29.27
N SER A 338 -2.49 6.63 -29.19
CA SER A 338 -1.46 5.71 -29.69
C SER A 338 -1.18 4.58 -28.69
N ILE A 339 -1.47 3.34 -29.05
CA ILE A 339 -1.22 2.18 -28.18
C ILE A 339 0.14 1.56 -28.51
N ILE A 340 1.02 1.49 -27.51
CA ILE A 340 2.36 0.89 -27.58
C ILE A 340 2.38 -0.34 -26.67
N VAL A 341 2.87 -1.45 -27.20
CA VAL A 341 3.13 -2.65 -26.40
C VAL A 341 4.51 -2.53 -25.77
N ASP A 342 4.60 -2.80 -24.47
CA ASP A 342 5.85 -2.77 -23.73
C ASP A 342 6.86 -3.76 -24.31
N LEU A 343 8.02 -3.23 -24.67
CA LEU A 343 9.10 -3.98 -25.29
C LEU A 343 9.63 -5.09 -24.39
N ILE A 344 9.62 -4.92 -23.06
CA ILE A 344 10.09 -5.94 -22.12
C ILE A 344 9.25 -7.21 -22.26
N HIS A 345 7.93 -7.06 -22.33
CA HIS A 345 7.01 -8.18 -22.57
C HIS A 345 7.25 -8.83 -23.95
N VAL A 346 7.52 -8.03 -24.99
CA VAL A 346 7.86 -8.56 -26.31
C VAL A 346 9.16 -9.37 -26.28
N ILE A 347 10.18 -8.91 -25.56
CA ILE A 347 11.46 -9.60 -25.40
C ILE A 347 11.26 -10.96 -24.74
N GLU A 348 10.44 -11.05 -23.67
CA GLU A 348 10.11 -12.33 -23.03
C GLU A 348 9.47 -13.32 -24.01
N TYR A 349 8.51 -12.88 -24.83
CA TYR A 349 7.92 -13.73 -25.86
C TYR A 349 8.93 -14.17 -26.94
N LEU A 350 9.87 -13.30 -27.31
CA LEU A 350 10.94 -13.68 -28.23
C LEU A 350 11.87 -14.72 -27.61
N TRP A 351 12.18 -14.62 -26.31
CA TRP A 351 12.96 -15.64 -25.61
C TRP A 351 12.25 -16.99 -25.54
N ASP A 352 10.96 -16.99 -25.21
CA ASP A 352 10.15 -18.21 -25.20
C ASP A 352 10.13 -18.87 -26.58
N ALA A 353 9.94 -18.08 -27.63
CA ALA A 353 10.00 -18.58 -29.01
C ALA A 353 11.40 -19.09 -29.38
N ALA A 354 12.46 -18.38 -28.99
CA ALA A 354 13.83 -18.77 -29.28
C ALA A 354 14.17 -20.13 -28.67
N ARG A 355 13.75 -20.38 -27.43
CA ARG A 355 13.98 -21.65 -26.71
C ARG A 355 13.33 -22.86 -27.38
N VAL A 356 12.27 -22.65 -28.15
CA VAL A 356 11.66 -23.72 -28.97
C VAL A 356 12.58 -24.10 -30.14
N PHE A 357 13.24 -23.12 -30.77
CA PHE A 357 14.11 -23.36 -31.92
C PHE A 357 15.56 -23.70 -31.55
N HIS A 358 16.02 -23.23 -30.39
CA HIS A 358 17.36 -23.41 -29.85
C HIS A 358 17.25 -23.82 -28.37
N PRO A 359 17.09 -25.13 -28.06
CA PRO A 359 16.88 -25.58 -26.68
C PRO A 359 18.11 -25.39 -25.78
N ALA A 360 19.31 -25.42 -26.36
CA ALA A 360 20.56 -25.22 -25.62
C ALA A 360 20.83 -23.71 -25.43
N PRO A 361 21.24 -23.27 -24.21
CA PRO A 361 21.68 -21.90 -24.01
C PRO A 361 22.98 -21.64 -24.78
N GLY A 362 23.10 -20.45 -25.37
CA GLY A 362 24.33 -20.04 -26.05
C GLY A 362 24.16 -18.84 -26.98
N PRO A 363 25.25 -18.42 -27.65
CA PRO A 363 25.28 -17.23 -28.50
C PRO A 363 24.28 -17.27 -29.66
N GLU A 364 23.96 -18.47 -30.17
CA GLU A 364 22.98 -18.62 -31.25
C GLU A 364 21.57 -18.20 -30.83
N LEU A 365 21.14 -18.59 -29.62
CA LEU A 365 19.85 -18.23 -29.03
C LEU A 365 19.79 -16.71 -28.79
N GLU A 366 20.84 -16.13 -28.21
CA GLU A 366 20.97 -14.68 -28.01
C GLU A 366 20.90 -13.90 -29.32
N ASN A 367 21.69 -14.30 -30.32
CA ASN A 367 21.70 -13.66 -31.64
C ASN A 367 20.34 -13.80 -32.34
N TRP A 368 19.66 -14.94 -32.17
CA TRP A 368 18.33 -15.17 -32.73
C TRP A 368 17.32 -14.16 -32.18
N VAL A 369 17.33 -13.92 -30.85
CA VAL A 369 16.47 -12.93 -30.18
C VAL A 369 16.86 -11.53 -30.59
N ARG A 370 18.15 -11.19 -30.53
CA ARG A 370 18.68 -9.85 -30.87
C ARG A 370 18.27 -9.41 -32.26
N HIS A 371 18.45 -10.28 -33.26
CA HIS A 371 18.06 -9.99 -34.64
C HIS A 371 16.57 -9.68 -34.76
N ARG A 372 15.71 -10.50 -34.15
CA ARG A 372 14.25 -10.36 -34.25
C ARG A 372 13.71 -9.18 -33.46
N LEU A 373 14.33 -8.87 -32.34
CA LEU A 373 14.07 -7.65 -31.58
C LEU A 373 14.36 -6.41 -32.43
N LEU A 374 15.52 -6.37 -33.09
CA LEU A 374 15.91 -5.26 -33.98
C LEU A 374 14.94 -5.09 -35.15
N GLU A 375 14.58 -6.18 -35.83
CA GLU A 375 13.61 -6.11 -36.93
C GLU A 375 12.21 -5.68 -36.44
N THR A 376 11.81 -6.09 -35.24
CA THR A 376 10.55 -5.64 -34.61
C THR A 376 10.57 -4.12 -34.39
N LEU A 377 11.66 -3.59 -33.84
CA LEU A 377 11.85 -2.15 -33.61
C LEU A 377 11.94 -1.34 -34.91
N ARG A 378 12.41 -1.95 -36.00
CA ARG A 378 12.40 -1.38 -37.36
C ARG A 378 11.02 -1.44 -38.04
N GLY A 379 9.96 -1.75 -37.30
CA GLY A 379 8.58 -1.78 -37.81
C GLY A 379 8.20 -3.08 -38.53
N LYS A 380 9.05 -4.12 -38.50
CA LYS A 380 8.80 -5.39 -39.20
C LYS A 380 8.17 -6.46 -38.30
N ALA A 381 7.53 -6.07 -37.20
CA ALA A 381 6.92 -6.99 -36.22
C ALA A 381 6.02 -8.06 -36.87
N GLY A 382 5.19 -7.68 -37.84
CA GLY A 382 4.33 -8.62 -38.57
C GLY A 382 5.10 -9.64 -39.41
N LEU A 383 6.19 -9.22 -40.06
CA LEU A 383 7.07 -10.09 -40.83
C LEU A 383 7.85 -11.06 -39.91
N THR A 384 8.35 -10.55 -38.78
CA THR A 384 9.01 -11.37 -37.76
C THR A 384 8.07 -12.45 -37.22
N ALA A 385 6.85 -12.08 -36.83
CA ALA A 385 5.83 -13.04 -36.36
C ALA A 385 5.44 -14.06 -37.44
N GLY A 386 5.26 -13.62 -38.70
CA GLY A 386 4.97 -14.52 -39.82
C GLY A 386 6.14 -15.48 -40.12
N GLY A 387 7.37 -14.99 -40.05
CA GLY A 387 8.59 -15.79 -40.21
C GLY A 387 8.71 -16.87 -39.14
N MET A 388 8.49 -16.52 -37.87
CA MET A 388 8.50 -17.50 -36.76
C MET A 388 7.45 -18.60 -36.94
N ARG A 389 6.22 -18.25 -37.35
CA ARG A 389 5.17 -19.25 -37.63
C ARG A 389 5.58 -20.21 -38.74
N ARG A 390 6.12 -19.69 -39.85
CA ARG A 390 6.62 -20.54 -40.95
C ARG A 390 7.76 -21.44 -40.48
N SER A 391 8.71 -20.93 -39.70
CA SER A 391 9.79 -21.73 -39.15
C SER A 391 9.29 -22.84 -38.23
N ALA A 392 8.28 -22.58 -37.40
CA ALA A 392 7.64 -23.62 -36.58
C ALA A 392 7.02 -24.70 -37.47
N THR A 393 6.20 -24.32 -38.45
CA THR A 393 5.57 -25.28 -39.38
C THR A 393 6.58 -26.14 -40.13
N LEU A 394 7.73 -25.57 -40.54
CA LEU A 394 8.74 -26.30 -41.30
C LEU A 394 9.64 -27.19 -40.44
N ARG A 395 9.81 -26.87 -39.14
CA ARG A 395 10.73 -27.60 -38.25
C ARG A 395 10.03 -28.60 -37.32
N GLY A 396 8.70 -28.56 -37.24
CA GLY A 396 7.88 -29.43 -36.40
C GLY A 396 7.51 -28.76 -35.09
#